data_AF-A1K8U6-F1
#
_entry.id   AF-A1K8U6-F1
#
_cell.length_a   1.000
_cell.length_b   1.000
_cell.length_c   1.000
_cell.angle_alpha   90.00
_cell.angle_beta   90.00
_cell.angle_gamma   90.00
#
_symmetry.space_group_name_H-M   'P 1'
#
loop_
_entity.id
_entity.type
_entity.pdbx_description
1 polymer ?
#
loop_
_entity_poly.entity_id
_entity_poly.type
_entity_poly.pdbx_seq_one_letter_code
_entity_poly.pdbx_strand_id
1 'polypeptide(L)'
;MSTAPRRRARALLIAALAASALPQPVLSGGFSMSAHSFAPKWEWPAGRQVETRLLVKVDKIAKASKGFLGIGASPSLADALPDATDVSVTVVAGPAPLAGKAAVLGMPGMEAAKLKAGALAGVGLIEGGALFVCVAAAPSQDAAAAQKWLESWRCE
;
A
#
# COMPACT_ATOMS: atom_id res chain seq x y z
N MET A 1 12.27 3.13 72.95
CA MET A 1 11.81 2.18 73.99
C MET A 1 10.29 2.21 74.03
N SER A 2 9.65 1.04 73.94
CA SER A 2 8.25 0.74 74.36
C SER A 2 7.10 1.52 73.67
N THR A 3 5.95 0.98 73.28
CA THR A 3 5.28 -0.32 73.50
C THR A 3 4.03 -0.32 72.60
N ALA A 4 3.69 -1.45 71.98
CA ALA A 4 2.39 -1.68 71.32
C ALA A 4 1.22 -1.67 72.34
N PRO A 5 -0.06 -1.52 71.92
CA PRO A 5 -0.90 -2.73 71.84
C PRO A 5 -2.06 -2.75 70.79
N ARG A 6 -2.22 -3.94 70.20
CA ARG A 6 -3.44 -4.74 69.91
C ARG A 6 -4.84 -4.08 69.86
N ARG A 7 -5.59 -4.39 68.78
CA ARG A 7 -7.02 -4.80 68.74
C ARG A 7 -7.34 -5.37 67.34
N ARG A 8 -7.44 -6.69 67.20
CA ARG A 8 -8.65 -7.55 67.21
C ARG A 8 -9.66 -7.27 66.08
N ALA A 9 -9.67 -8.20 65.13
CA ALA A 9 -10.82 -8.87 64.52
C ALA A 9 -11.90 -8.04 63.82
N ARG A 10 -12.11 -8.33 62.53
CA ARG A 10 -13.28 -9.10 62.07
C ARG A 10 -13.09 -9.53 60.63
N ALA A 11 -13.17 -10.85 60.43
CA ALA A 11 -13.40 -11.45 59.14
C ALA A 11 -14.71 -10.91 58.55
N LEU A 12 -14.68 -10.52 57.28
CA LEU A 12 -15.88 -10.44 56.46
C LEU A 12 -15.61 -11.25 55.21
N LEU A 13 -16.18 -12.46 55.20
CA LEU A 13 -16.52 -13.18 53.98
C LEU A 13 -17.36 -12.22 53.13
N ILE A 14 -16.92 -11.96 51.90
CA ILE A 14 -17.83 -11.52 50.84
C ILE A 14 -17.76 -12.58 49.76
N ALA A 15 -18.96 -13.08 49.45
CA ALA A 15 -19.24 -14.22 48.61
C ALA A 15 -18.61 -14.11 47.22
N ALA A 16 -18.02 -15.22 46.78
CA ALA A 16 -17.71 -15.46 45.38
C ALA A 16 -19.03 -15.59 44.60
N LEU A 17 -19.43 -14.53 43.89
CA LEU A 17 -20.36 -14.69 42.77
C LEU A 17 -19.55 -15.19 41.57
N ALA A 18 -19.58 -16.51 41.37
CA ALA A 18 -19.19 -17.13 40.12
C ALA A 18 -20.23 -16.75 39.05
N ALA A 19 -19.99 -15.67 38.33
CA ALA A 19 -20.66 -15.41 37.07
C ALA A 19 -20.10 -16.38 36.04
N SER A 20 -20.86 -17.43 35.76
CA SER A 20 -20.64 -18.39 34.68
C SER A 20 -20.42 -17.65 33.36
N ALA A 21 -19.18 -17.70 32.87
CA ALA A 21 -18.79 -17.26 31.54
C ALA A 21 -19.45 -18.17 30.50
N LEU A 22 -20.49 -17.67 29.86
CA LEU A 22 -20.99 -18.25 28.62
C LEU A 22 -19.96 -17.95 27.51
N PRO A 23 -19.45 -18.96 26.78
CA PRO A 23 -18.61 -18.70 25.62
C PRO A 23 -19.44 -18.00 24.56
N GLN A 24 -19.11 -16.74 24.28
CA GLN A 24 -19.71 -16.03 23.15
C GLN A 24 -19.24 -16.71 21.86
N PRO A 25 -20.14 -17.02 20.92
CA PRO A 25 -19.73 -17.44 19.59
C PRO A 25 -18.96 -16.28 18.96
N VAL A 26 -17.66 -16.50 18.75
CA VAL A 26 -16.84 -15.70 17.85
C VAL A 26 -17.46 -15.81 16.47
N LEU A 27 -18.37 -14.88 16.16
CA LEU A 27 -18.72 -14.55 14.79
C LEU A 27 -17.40 -14.12 14.14
N SER A 28 -16.79 -15.04 13.40
CA SER A 28 -15.83 -14.74 12.34
C SER A 28 -16.54 -13.83 11.35
N GLY A 29 -16.60 -12.54 11.70
CA GLY A 29 -16.91 -11.47 10.78
C GLY A 29 -15.87 -11.56 9.69
N GLY A 30 -16.29 -12.06 8.54
CA GLY A 30 -15.49 -12.05 7.33
C GLY A 30 -14.96 -10.63 7.15
N PHE A 31 -13.63 -10.50 7.12
CA PHE A 31 -13.02 -9.31 6.56
C PHE A 31 -13.43 -9.28 5.10
N SER A 32 -14.56 -8.63 4.83
CA SER A 32 -14.90 -8.16 3.50
C SER A 32 -13.88 -7.07 3.21
N MET A 33 -12.70 -7.48 2.75
CA MET A 33 -11.74 -6.57 2.13
C MET A 33 -12.41 -6.05 0.87
N SER A 34 -13.25 -5.03 1.02
CA SER A 34 -13.61 -4.12 -0.06
C SER A 34 -12.34 -3.38 -0.42
N ALA A 35 -11.44 -4.07 -1.12
CA ALA A 35 -10.23 -3.52 -1.70
C ALA A 35 -10.69 -2.49 -2.72
N HIS A 36 -10.85 -1.24 -2.27
CA HIS A 36 -10.91 -0.09 -3.16
C HIS A 36 -9.54 0.02 -3.81
N SER A 37 -9.30 -0.79 -4.84
CA SER A 37 -8.13 -0.68 -5.68
C SER A 37 -8.27 0.58 -6.52
N PHE A 38 -7.24 1.42 -6.52
CA PHE A 38 -7.17 2.55 -7.43
C PHE A 38 -6.32 2.16 -8.64
N ALA A 39 -6.71 2.60 -9.82
CA ALA A 39 -6.05 2.25 -11.09
C ALA A 39 -5.76 3.54 -11.86
N PRO A 40 -4.71 4.29 -11.48
CA PRO A 40 -4.36 5.53 -12.16
C PRO A 40 -3.83 5.20 -13.56
N LYS A 41 -4.11 6.08 -14.53
CA LYS A 41 -3.61 5.90 -15.90
C LYS A 41 -2.20 6.49 -16.02
N TRP A 42 -1.35 5.82 -16.80
CA TRP A 42 -0.01 6.33 -17.08
C TRP A 42 -0.03 7.36 -18.21
N GLU A 43 0.75 8.43 -18.03
CA GLU A 43 1.04 9.43 -19.05
C GLU A 43 2.49 9.92 -18.92
N TRP A 44 3.07 10.45 -19.99
CA TRP A 44 4.41 11.03 -19.90
C TRP A 44 4.45 12.29 -19.02
N PRO A 45 5.56 12.56 -18.29
CA PRO A 45 5.64 13.70 -17.37
C PRO A 45 5.47 15.04 -18.09
N ALA A 46 6.03 15.21 -19.30
CA ALA A 46 5.83 16.39 -20.16
C ALA A 46 5.99 17.75 -19.44
N GLY A 47 6.87 17.83 -18.42
CA GLY A 47 7.09 19.04 -17.62
C GLY A 47 5.97 19.38 -16.62
N ARG A 48 4.98 18.49 -16.42
CA ARG A 48 3.90 18.68 -15.45
C ARG A 48 4.41 18.52 -14.02
N GLN A 49 3.89 19.35 -13.13
CA GLN A 49 4.24 19.31 -11.71
C GLN A 49 3.50 18.16 -11.04
N VAL A 50 4.26 17.35 -10.29
CA VAL A 50 3.69 16.27 -9.47
C VAL A 50 2.96 16.86 -8.28
N GLU A 51 1.67 16.58 -8.19
CA GLU A 51 0.79 17.05 -7.10
C GLU A 51 0.91 16.14 -5.88
N THR A 52 0.97 14.82 -6.10
CA THR A 52 0.98 13.82 -5.05
C THR A 52 2.11 12.84 -5.26
N ARG A 53 2.83 12.49 -4.20
CA ARG A 53 3.86 11.44 -4.21
C ARG A 53 3.41 10.30 -3.32
N LEU A 54 3.59 9.08 -3.81
CA LEU A 54 3.34 7.86 -3.06
C LEU A 54 4.63 7.08 -2.89
N LEU A 55 4.85 6.58 -1.68
CA LEU A 55 5.77 5.47 -1.46
C LEU A 55 4.98 4.19 -1.58
N VAL A 56 5.40 3.30 -2.47
CA VAL A 56 4.74 2.02 -2.71
C VAL A 56 5.72 0.87 -2.54
N LYS A 57 5.22 -0.28 -2.11
CA LYS A 57 5.91 -1.55 -2.21
C LYS A 57 5.49 -2.23 -3.50
N VAL A 58 6.47 -2.64 -4.30
CA VAL A 58 6.21 -3.39 -5.53
C VAL A 58 5.96 -4.84 -5.16
N ASP A 59 4.75 -5.33 -5.41
CA ASP A 59 4.37 -6.70 -5.09
C ASP A 59 4.70 -7.65 -6.25
N LYS A 60 4.41 -7.22 -7.49
CA LYS A 60 4.61 -8.03 -8.70
C LYS A 60 4.84 -7.14 -9.92
N ILE A 61 5.66 -7.61 -10.85
CA ILE A 61 5.85 -7.03 -12.18
C ILE A 61 5.52 -8.12 -13.20
N ALA A 62 4.62 -7.86 -14.14
CA ALA A 62 4.24 -8.79 -15.18
C ALA A 62 4.02 -8.06 -16.51
N LYS A 63 4.31 -8.72 -17.63
CA LYS A 63 3.89 -8.19 -18.94
C LYS A 63 2.37 -8.09 -18.97
N ALA A 64 1.85 -6.97 -19.46
CA ALA A 64 0.42 -6.79 -19.61
C ALA A 64 -0.11 -7.88 -20.55
N SER A 65 -1.06 -8.68 -20.07
CA SER A 65 -1.65 -9.72 -20.89
C SER A 65 -2.52 -9.07 -21.97
N LYS A 66 -2.05 -9.05 -23.22
CA LYS A 66 -2.92 -8.83 -24.38
C LYS A 66 -3.98 -9.93 -24.33
N GLY A 67 -5.24 -9.55 -24.09
CA GLY A 67 -6.34 -10.50 -23.99
C GLY A 67 -6.36 -11.48 -25.17
N PHE A 68 -6.78 -12.72 -24.92
CA PHE A 68 -6.78 -13.85 -25.87
C PHE A 68 -7.58 -13.60 -27.17
N LEU A 69 -8.30 -12.49 -27.30
CA LEU A 69 -9.03 -12.09 -28.50
C LEU A 69 -8.25 -11.02 -29.27
N GLY A 70 -7.11 -11.42 -29.83
CA GLY A 70 -6.28 -10.62 -30.75
C GLY A 70 -6.91 -10.33 -32.12
N ILE A 71 -8.19 -9.94 -32.14
CA ILE A 71 -8.88 -9.48 -33.35
C ILE A 71 -8.86 -7.95 -33.33
N GLY A 72 -7.87 -7.34 -33.98
CA GLY A 72 -7.83 -5.89 -34.22
C GLY A 72 -6.52 -5.19 -33.91
N ALA A 73 -5.54 -5.86 -33.28
CA ALA A 73 -4.19 -5.33 -33.17
C ALA A 73 -3.49 -5.50 -34.52
N SER A 74 -3.47 -4.45 -35.33
CA SER A 74 -2.77 -4.44 -36.61
C SER A 74 -1.30 -4.86 -36.39
N PRO A 75 -0.80 -5.92 -37.06
CA PRO A 75 0.54 -6.49 -36.80
C PRO A 75 1.66 -5.46 -36.85
N SER A 76 1.53 -4.44 -37.69
CA SER A 76 2.50 -3.38 -37.92
C SER A 76 2.66 -2.38 -36.76
N LEU A 77 1.81 -2.44 -35.73
CA LEU A 77 1.83 -1.57 -34.54
C LEU A 77 2.22 -2.30 -33.25
N ALA A 78 2.18 -3.65 -33.27
CA ALA A 78 2.49 -4.46 -32.10
C ALA A 78 4.00 -4.50 -31.78
N ASP A 79 4.86 -4.32 -32.79
CA ASP A 79 6.32 -4.28 -32.65
C ASP A 79 6.87 -2.88 -32.32
N ALA A 80 6.06 -1.83 -32.44
CA ALA A 80 6.48 -0.44 -32.26
C ALA A 80 6.07 0.17 -30.90
N LEU A 81 5.22 -0.51 -30.13
CA LEU A 81 4.80 -0.05 -28.81
C LEU A 81 5.64 -0.77 -27.73
N PRO A 82 6.33 -0.03 -26.85
CA PRO A 82 7.05 -0.65 -25.74
C PRO A 82 6.09 -1.53 -24.94
N ASP A 83 6.47 -2.80 -24.73
CA ASP A 83 5.67 -3.80 -24.01
C ASP A 83 5.04 -3.19 -22.77
N ALA A 84 3.72 -2.99 -22.78
CA ALA A 84 2.99 -2.54 -21.61
C ALA A 84 3.23 -3.56 -20.49
N THR A 85 3.50 -3.06 -19.29
CA THR A 85 3.86 -3.85 -18.12
C THR A 85 2.97 -3.43 -16.96
N ASP A 86 2.33 -4.42 -16.35
CA ASP A 86 1.49 -4.24 -15.17
C ASP A 86 2.33 -4.44 -13.92
N VAL A 87 2.36 -3.42 -13.07
CA VAL A 87 3.08 -3.43 -11.80
C VAL A 87 2.06 -3.38 -10.67
N SER A 88 1.91 -4.48 -9.95
CA SER A 88 1.09 -4.54 -8.74
C SER A 88 1.84 -3.93 -7.58
N VAL A 89 1.21 -3.00 -6.87
CA VAL A 89 1.83 -2.27 -5.77
C VAL A 89 0.88 -2.11 -4.58
N THR A 90 1.45 -1.94 -3.40
CA THR A 90 0.75 -1.56 -2.17
C THR A 90 1.29 -0.22 -1.67
N VAL A 91 0.42 0.74 -1.40
CA VAL A 91 0.83 2.07 -0.91
C VAL A 91 1.28 1.97 0.56
N VAL A 92 2.54 2.30 0.80
CA VAL A 92 3.16 2.30 2.13
C VAL A 92 2.99 3.66 2.80
N ALA A 93 3.19 4.75 2.04
CA ALA A 93 3.00 6.12 2.51
C ALA A 93 2.44 7.02 1.40
N GLY A 94 1.60 7.97 1.78
CA GLY A 94 0.91 8.88 0.86
C GLY A 94 -0.28 9.56 1.56
N PRO A 95 -1.13 10.27 0.81
CA PRO A 95 -2.36 10.84 1.35
C PRO A 95 -3.21 9.77 2.05
N ALA A 96 -3.86 10.14 3.15
CA ALA A 96 -4.72 9.27 3.94
C ALA A 96 -5.70 8.39 3.13
N PRO A 97 -6.37 8.88 2.06
CA PRO A 97 -7.29 8.03 1.29
C PRO A 97 -6.61 6.95 0.43
N LEU A 98 -5.29 6.99 0.26
CA LEU A 98 -4.52 6.06 -0.57
C LEU A 98 -3.60 5.13 0.23
N ALA A 99 -3.19 5.54 1.43
CA ALA A 99 -2.33 4.73 2.29
C ALA A 99 -2.93 3.34 2.58
N GLY A 100 -2.13 2.29 2.40
CA GLY A 100 -2.53 0.90 2.58
C GLY A 100 -3.34 0.29 1.43
N LYS A 101 -3.68 1.05 0.38
CA LYS A 101 -4.40 0.51 -0.78
C LYS A 101 -3.47 -0.22 -1.75
N ALA A 102 -3.99 -1.27 -2.35
CA ALA A 102 -3.36 -1.94 -3.48
C ALA A 102 -3.77 -1.25 -4.79
N ALA A 103 -2.87 -1.26 -5.78
CA ALA A 103 -3.09 -0.74 -7.12
C ALA A 103 -2.35 -1.59 -8.16
N VAL A 104 -2.82 -1.50 -9.41
CA VAL A 104 -2.09 -2.02 -10.57
C VAL A 104 -1.75 -0.83 -11.46
N LEU A 105 -0.45 -0.62 -11.68
CA LEU A 105 0.09 0.47 -12.48
C LEU A 105 0.52 -0.09 -13.84
N GLY A 106 -0.26 0.21 -14.88
CA GLY A 106 0.09 -0.15 -16.26
C GLY A 106 0.97 0.93 -16.89
N MET A 107 2.22 0.59 -17.22
CA MET A 107 3.20 1.55 -17.78
C MET A 107 4.06 0.89 -18.87
N PRO A 108 4.82 1.66 -19.68
CA PRO A 108 5.77 1.08 -20.61
C PRO A 108 6.84 0.25 -19.90
N GLY A 109 7.30 -0.83 -20.54
CA GLY A 109 8.31 -1.72 -19.97
C GLY A 109 9.62 -1.04 -19.58
N MET A 110 10.02 0.04 -20.26
CA MET A 110 11.22 0.82 -19.90
C MET A 110 11.10 1.52 -18.55
N GLU A 111 9.90 2.01 -18.20
CA GLU A 111 9.62 2.59 -16.89
C GLU A 111 9.53 1.51 -15.82
N ALA A 112 8.85 0.40 -16.13
CA ALA A 112 8.76 -0.75 -15.22
C ALA A 112 10.12 -1.40 -14.93
N ALA A 113 11.08 -1.34 -15.87
CA ALA A 113 12.44 -1.85 -15.69
C ALA A 113 13.25 -1.12 -14.60
N LYS A 114 12.83 0.10 -14.21
CA LYS A 114 13.41 0.83 -13.07
C LYS A 114 13.00 0.23 -11.72
N LEU A 115 12.00 -0.66 -11.71
CA LEU A 115 11.40 -1.21 -10.51
C LEU A 115 11.81 -2.68 -10.29
N LYS A 116 11.71 -3.12 -9.03
CA LYS A 116 11.99 -4.49 -8.64
C LYS A 116 10.92 -5.01 -7.69
N ALA A 117 10.41 -6.21 -7.96
CA ALA A 117 9.46 -6.86 -7.06
C ALA A 117 10.08 -7.07 -5.66
N GLY A 118 9.26 -6.84 -4.63
CA GLY A 118 9.64 -6.83 -3.22
C GLY A 118 10.27 -5.51 -2.73
N ALA A 119 10.62 -4.58 -3.62
CA ALA A 119 11.28 -3.33 -3.28
C ALA A 119 10.32 -2.16 -3.11
N LEU A 120 10.77 -1.11 -2.41
CA LEU A 120 10.12 0.18 -2.31
C LEU A 120 10.40 1.04 -3.54
N ALA A 121 9.39 1.80 -3.95
CA ALA A 121 9.44 2.72 -5.08
C ALA A 121 8.63 3.98 -4.80
N GLY A 122 9.05 5.10 -5.41
CA GLY A 122 8.29 6.33 -5.48
C GLY A 122 7.40 6.35 -6.73
N VAL A 123 6.18 6.86 -6.58
CA VAL A 123 5.25 7.11 -7.69
C VAL A 123 4.76 8.55 -7.62
N GLY A 124 4.86 9.28 -8.73
CA GLY A 124 4.34 10.64 -8.84
C GLY A 124 3.00 10.67 -9.57
N LEU A 125 2.02 11.31 -8.94
CA LEU A 125 0.65 11.46 -9.39
C LEU A 125 0.33 12.93 -9.70
N ILE A 126 -0.56 13.13 -10.66
CA ILE A 126 -1.13 14.43 -11.06
C ILE A 126 -2.65 14.32 -11.20
N GLU A 127 -3.32 15.45 -11.46
CA GLU A 127 -4.77 15.52 -11.67
C GLU A 127 -5.55 14.85 -10.52
N GLY A 128 -5.20 15.21 -9.28
CA GLY A 128 -5.85 14.67 -8.09
C GLY A 128 -5.65 13.16 -7.86
N GLY A 129 -4.68 12.54 -8.53
CA GLY A 129 -4.38 11.11 -8.39
C GLY A 129 -4.96 10.22 -9.50
N ALA A 130 -5.60 10.81 -10.52
CA ALA A 130 -6.13 10.07 -11.66
C ALA A 130 -5.02 9.56 -12.60
N LEU A 131 -3.92 10.32 -12.72
CA LEU A 131 -2.80 9.99 -13.59
C LEU A 131 -1.52 9.83 -12.78
N PHE A 132 -0.68 8.88 -13.17
CA PHE A 132 0.70 8.79 -12.70
C PHE A 132 1.66 9.02 -13.86
N VAL A 133 2.76 9.72 -13.58
CA VAL A 133 3.66 10.22 -14.64
C VAL A 133 5.10 9.76 -14.51
N CYS A 134 5.46 9.17 -13.38
CA CYS A 134 6.84 8.82 -13.09
C CYS A 134 6.91 7.77 -11.98
N VAL A 135 7.92 6.93 -12.10
CA VAL A 135 8.28 5.92 -11.12
C VAL A 135 9.78 5.91 -10.91
N ALA A 136 10.23 5.66 -9.68
CA ALA A 136 11.64 5.47 -9.38
C ALA A 136 11.81 4.47 -8.25
N ALA A 137 12.84 3.62 -8.32
CA ALA A 137 13.22 2.79 -7.18
C ALA A 137 13.65 3.68 -6.01
N ALA A 138 13.19 3.36 -4.80
CA ALA A 138 13.65 4.06 -3.62
C ALA A 138 15.12 3.72 -3.37
N PRO A 139 15.97 4.71 -2.98
CA PRO A 139 17.39 4.49 -2.73
C PRO A 139 17.65 3.63 -1.47
N SER A 140 16.66 3.50 -0.60
CA SER A 140 16.68 2.66 0.59
C SER A 140 15.42 1.81 0.66
N GLN A 141 15.55 0.62 1.26
CA GLN A 141 14.43 -0.29 1.53
C GLN A 141 13.91 -0.15 2.97
N ASP A 142 14.56 0.70 3.78
CA ASP A 142 14.01 1.19 5.04
C ASP A 142 12.91 2.23 4.75
N ALA A 143 11.71 2.01 5.30
CA ALA A 143 10.53 2.82 4.98
C ALA A 143 10.69 4.29 5.41
N ALA A 144 11.34 4.57 6.54
CA ALA A 144 11.53 5.92 7.03
C ALA A 144 12.54 6.69 6.16
N ALA A 145 13.67 6.06 5.82
CA ALA A 145 14.66 6.63 4.90
C ALA A 145 14.07 6.86 3.49
N ALA A 146 13.29 5.90 2.99
CA ALA A 146 12.62 6.01 1.69
C ALA A 146 11.57 7.13 1.68
N GLN A 147 10.79 7.29 2.75
CA GLN A 147 9.83 8.38 2.88
C GLN A 147 10.51 9.74 2.92
N LYS A 148 11.62 9.87 3.65
CA LYS A 148 12.41 11.11 3.68
C LYS A 148 12.96 11.49 2.30
N TRP A 149 13.40 10.50 1.51
CA TRP A 149 13.80 10.72 0.12
C TRP A 149 12.62 11.19 -0.74
N LEU A 150 11.43 10.60 -0.55
CA LEU A 150 10.23 10.93 -1.34
C LEU A 150 9.83 12.42 -1.21
N GLU A 151 10.11 13.04 -0.06
CA GLU A 151 9.83 14.46 0.18
C GLU A 151 10.61 15.40 -0.75
N SER A 152 11.85 15.05 -1.07
CA SER A 152 12.72 15.83 -1.96
C SER A 152 12.74 15.31 -3.41
N TRP A 153 12.32 14.07 -3.63
CA TRP A 153 12.28 13.45 -4.96
C TRP A 153 11.40 14.23 -5.94
N ARG A 154 11.91 14.39 -7.16
CA ARG A 154 11.24 15.01 -8.30
C ARG A 154 11.26 14.06 -9.47
N CYS A 155 10.25 14.21 -10.32
CA CYS A 155 10.20 13.46 -11.56
C CYS A 155 11.04 14.20 -12.60
N GLU A 156 12.03 13.48 -13.12
CA GLU A 156 12.96 13.91 -14.16
C GLU A 156 12.57 13.31 -15.51
#